data_AF-A0A7T8QU43-F1
#
_entry.id   AF-A0A7T8QU43-F1
#
_cell.length_a   1.000
_cell.length_b   1.000
_cell.length_c   1.000
_cell.angle_alpha   90.00
_cell.angle_beta   90.00
_cell.angle_gamma   90.00
#
_symmetry.space_group_name_H-M   'P 1'
#
loop_
_entity.id
_entity.type
_entity.pdbx_description
1 polymer ?
#
loop_
_entity_poly.entity_id
_entity_poly.type
_entity_poly.pdbx_seq_one_letter_code
_entity_poly.pdbx_strand_id
1 'polypeptide(L)'
;LVTQLPTDFFDFLTDLQNRLTKVIKTVGKVEHKYWRSFSNERKTEPMEGFVDGDLIETFLDLGRDKMSEVTAGLQITDPNTGNKSEATVDDIIKIVEDLTRIH
;
A
#
# COMPACT_ATOMS: atom_id res chain seq x y z
N LEU A 1 4.97 14.77 3.72
CA LEU A 1 6.40 14.41 3.65
C LEU A 1 6.63 13.55 2.40
N VAL A 2 7.82 13.55 1.80
CA VAL A 2 8.18 12.61 0.72
C VAL A 2 9.45 11.89 1.15
N THR A 3 9.49 10.56 0.99
CA THR A 3 10.64 9.72 1.34
C THR A 3 10.95 8.75 0.20
N GLN A 4 12.19 8.24 0.16
CA GLN A 4 12.63 7.25 -0.81
C GLN A 4 12.48 5.84 -0.23
N LEU A 5 12.13 4.88 -1.09
CA LEU A 5 11.94 3.48 -0.72
C LEU A 5 12.93 2.59 -1.48
N PRO A 6 13.52 1.56 -0.83
CA PRO A 6 14.19 0.49 -1.54
C PRO A 6 13.22 -0.24 -2.50
N THR A 7 13.72 -0.75 -3.64
CA THR A 7 12.89 -1.37 -4.68
C THR A 7 11.98 -2.48 -4.15
N ASP A 8 12.52 -3.42 -3.35
CA ASP A 8 11.73 -4.52 -2.80
C ASP A 8 10.59 -4.03 -1.89
N PHE A 9 10.84 -2.94 -1.16
CA PHE A 9 9.86 -2.35 -0.27
C PHE A 9 8.81 -1.54 -1.04
N PHE A 10 9.21 -0.86 -2.12
CA PHE A 10 8.30 -0.22 -3.05
C PHE A 10 7.36 -1.24 -3.72
N ASP A 11 7.88 -2.38 -4.18
CA ASP A 11 7.08 -3.44 -4.79
C ASP A 11 6.10 -4.05 -3.80
N PHE A 12 6.56 -4.30 -2.57
CA PHE A 12 5.72 -4.77 -1.47
C PHE A 12 4.56 -3.79 -1.16
N LEU A 13 4.87 -2.51 -0.96
CA LEU A 13 3.86 -1.49 -0.68
C LEU A 13 2.91 -1.26 -1.87
N THR A 14 3.41 -1.42 -3.10
CA THR A 14 2.57 -1.36 -4.30
C THR A 14 1.55 -2.50 -4.35
N ASP A 15 1.94 -3.73 -4.00
CA ASP A 15 0.99 -4.85 -3.88
C ASP A 15 -0.03 -4.60 -2.76
N LEU A 16 0.42 -4.12 -1.59
CA LEU A 16 -0.44 -3.75 -0.47
C LEU A 16 -1.48 -2.68 -0.88
N GLN A 17 -1.04 -1.62 -1.56
CA GLN A 17 -1.92 -0.57 -2.09
C GLN A 17 -2.97 -1.14 -3.05
N ASN A 18 -2.56 -1.99 -3.98
CA ASN A 18 -3.46 -2.61 -4.95
C ASN A 18 -4.51 -3.52 -4.28
N ARG A 19 -4.19 -4.11 -3.14
CA ARG A 19 -5.13 -4.90 -2.34
C ARG A 19 -6.08 -4.02 -1.55
N LEU A 20 -5.56 -2.96 -0.91
CA LEU A 20 -6.35 -1.97 -0.18
C LEU A 20 -7.43 -1.33 -1.07
N THR A 21 -7.08 -0.94 -2.30
CA THR A 21 -8.05 -0.36 -3.26
C THR A 21 -9.21 -1.28 -3.64
N LYS A 22 -9.05 -2.61 -3.51
CA LYS A 22 -10.13 -3.58 -3.78
C LYS A 22 -11.04 -3.77 -2.58
N VAL A 23 -10.49 -3.64 -1.37
CA VAL A 23 -11.20 -3.91 -0.11
C VAL A 23 -11.91 -2.66 0.41
N ILE A 24 -11.29 -1.48 0.25
CA ILE A 24 -11.81 -0.20 0.72
C ILE A 24 -12.82 0.35 -0.29
N LYS A 25 -14.03 0.63 0.20
CA LYS A 25 -15.05 1.33 -0.59
C LYS A 25 -14.75 2.83 -0.60
N THR A 26 -14.45 3.38 -1.76
CA THR A 26 -14.23 4.82 -1.91
C THR A 26 -15.53 5.61 -1.83
N VAL A 27 -15.45 6.78 -1.19
CA VAL A 27 -16.57 7.73 -1.16
C VAL A 27 -16.87 8.19 -2.60
N GLY A 28 -18.13 8.17 -3.00
CA GLY A 28 -18.53 8.54 -4.36
C GLY A 28 -18.12 7.54 -5.46
N LYS A 29 -17.56 6.38 -5.10
CA LYS A 29 -17.09 5.34 -6.05
C LYS A 29 -16.02 5.83 -7.04
N VAL A 30 -15.21 6.80 -6.63
CA VAL A 30 -14.06 7.26 -7.43
C VAL A 30 -12.96 6.20 -7.35
N GLU A 31 -12.44 5.76 -8.49
CA GLU A 31 -11.33 4.82 -8.51
C GLU A 31 -10.04 5.49 -8.02
N HIS A 32 -9.33 4.85 -7.08
CA HIS A 32 -8.08 5.38 -6.54
C HIS A 32 -7.02 5.62 -7.62
N LYS A 33 -6.86 4.68 -8.56
CA LYS A 33 -5.94 4.82 -9.70
C LYS A 33 -6.25 6.04 -10.57
N TYR A 34 -7.53 6.35 -10.76
CA TYR A 34 -7.95 7.56 -11.46
C TYR A 34 -7.63 8.81 -10.64
N TRP A 35 -7.96 8.79 -9.34
CA TRP A 35 -7.70 9.92 -8.44
C TRP A 35 -6.21 10.28 -8.34
N ARG A 36 -5.33 9.28 -8.26
CA ARG A 36 -3.87 9.48 -8.19
C ARG A 36 -3.19 9.61 -9.56
N SER A 37 -3.93 9.50 -10.67
CA SER A 37 -3.36 9.67 -12.01
C SER A 37 -2.75 11.07 -12.17
N PHE A 38 -1.64 11.15 -12.91
CA PHE A 38 -1.13 12.44 -13.34
C PHE A 38 -2.11 13.02 -14.36
N SER A 39 -2.64 14.21 -14.12
CA SER A 39 -3.58 14.85 -15.03
C SER A 39 -3.25 16.34 -15.20
N ASN A 40 -3.21 16.79 -16.45
CA ASN A 40 -3.18 18.20 -16.81
C ASN A 40 -4.13 18.45 -18.01
N GLU A 41 -4.23 19.70 -18.47
CA GLU A 41 -5.13 20.07 -19.58
C GLU A 41 -4.86 19.31 -20.90
N ARG A 42 -3.67 18.71 -21.04
CA ARG A 42 -3.22 18.07 -22.28
C ARG A 42 -3.27 16.54 -22.24
N LYS A 43 -3.03 15.93 -21.08
CA LYS A 43 -2.97 14.47 -20.95
C LYS A 43 -3.29 14.00 -19.54
N THR A 44 -3.69 12.74 -19.47
CA THR A 44 -3.80 11.97 -18.23
C THR A 44 -2.99 10.70 -18.37
N GLU A 45 -2.12 10.42 -17.39
CA GLU A 45 -1.20 9.27 -17.35
C GLU A 45 -1.33 8.57 -16.00
N PRO A 46 -1.13 7.23 -15.93
CA PRO A 46 -1.17 6.51 -14.67
C PRO A 46 -0.08 7.00 -13.71
N MET A 47 -0.33 6.84 -12.41
CA MET A 47 0.71 7.02 -11.39
C MET A 47 1.77 5.93 -11.54
N GLU A 48 3.04 6.32 -11.62
CA GLU A 48 4.19 5.41 -11.72
C GLU A 48 5.28 5.85 -10.75
N GLY A 49 5.92 4.91 -10.06
CA GLY A 49 7.03 5.19 -9.13
C GLY A 49 6.62 5.86 -7.81
N PHE A 50 5.33 5.88 -7.47
CA PHE A 50 4.80 6.43 -6.22
C PHE A 50 3.90 5.44 -5.50
N VAL A 51 3.94 5.51 -4.16
CA VAL A 51 2.99 4.86 -3.25
C VAL A 51 2.26 5.94 -2.47
N ASP A 52 0.95 5.78 -2.33
CA ASP A 52 0.08 6.65 -1.56
C ASP A 52 0.14 6.28 -0.07
N GLY A 53 0.96 6.99 0.69
CA GLY A 53 1.10 6.79 2.14
C GLY A 53 -0.22 6.91 2.90
N ASP A 54 -1.08 7.87 2.53
CA ASP A 54 -2.39 8.04 3.19
C ASP A 54 -3.23 6.77 3.04
N LEU A 55 -3.24 6.18 1.84
CA LEU A 55 -3.96 4.92 1.60
C LEU A 55 -3.33 3.76 2.37
N ILE A 56 -2.01 3.66 2.44
CA ILE A 56 -1.32 2.61 3.21
C ILE A 56 -1.69 2.70 4.70
N GLU A 57 -1.71 3.91 5.25
CA GLU A 57 -2.03 4.14 6.67
C GLU A 57 -3.46 3.76 7.03
N THR A 58 -4.41 3.89 6.09
CA THR A 58 -5.80 3.44 6.32
C THR A 58 -5.92 1.94 6.63
N PHE A 59 -4.88 1.13 6.38
CA PHE A 59 -4.87 -0.26 6.81
C PHE A 59 -5.11 -0.41 8.32
N LEU A 60 -4.56 0.49 9.14
CA LEU A 60 -4.70 0.46 10.60
C LEU A 60 -6.13 0.77 11.08
N ASP A 61 -6.95 1.39 10.22
CA ASP A 61 -8.36 1.70 10.49
C ASP A 61 -9.30 0.55 10.12
N LEU A 62 -8.80 -0.49 9.46
CA LEU A 62 -9.61 -1.63 9.03
C LEU A 62 -9.96 -2.56 10.19
N GLY A 63 -11.13 -3.20 10.09
CA GLY A 63 -11.46 -4.36 10.91
C GLY A 63 -10.50 -5.51 10.64
N ARG A 64 -10.24 -6.36 11.65
CA ARG A 64 -9.32 -7.51 11.54
C ARG A 64 -9.70 -8.47 10.39
N ASP A 65 -10.99 -8.60 10.10
CA ASP A 65 -11.50 -9.38 8.95
C ASP A 65 -11.00 -8.81 7.61
N LYS A 66 -11.08 -7.48 7.45
CA LYS A 66 -10.62 -6.78 6.25
C LYS A 66 -9.09 -6.74 6.16
N MET A 67 -8.40 -6.61 7.29
CA MET A 67 -6.95 -6.76 7.33
C MET A 67 -6.52 -8.14 6.83
N SER A 68 -7.15 -9.21 7.32
CA SER A 68 -6.87 -10.57 6.83
C SER A 68 -7.14 -10.75 5.34
N GLU A 69 -8.22 -10.16 4.81
CA GLU A 69 -8.53 -10.17 3.37
C GLU A 69 -7.44 -9.48 2.54
N VAL A 70 -6.95 -8.31 3.00
CA VAL A 70 -5.87 -7.58 2.34
C VAL A 70 -4.56 -8.39 2.38
N THR A 71 -4.22 -8.96 3.53
CA THR A 71 -2.95 -9.66 3.77
C THR A 71 -2.87 -11.03 3.09
N ALA A 72 -4.00 -11.68 2.79
CA ALA A 72 -4.03 -13.04 2.27
C ALA A 72 -3.14 -13.22 1.02
N GLY A 73 -2.13 -14.11 1.09
CA GLY A 73 -1.19 -14.38 0.00
C GLY A 73 -0.24 -13.23 -0.33
N LEU A 74 -0.13 -12.20 0.50
CA LEU A 74 0.91 -11.18 0.40
C LEU A 74 2.24 -11.79 0.84
N GLN A 75 3.31 -11.55 0.07
CA GLN A 75 4.64 -12.07 0.36
C GLN A 75 5.54 -10.95 0.86
N ILE A 76 6.26 -11.21 1.94
CA ILE A 76 7.32 -10.35 2.46
C ILE A 76 8.67 -10.98 2.15
N THR A 77 9.62 -10.18 1.69
CA THR A 77 11.01 -10.60 1.49
C THR A 77 11.82 -10.20 2.72
N ASP A 78 12.50 -11.15 3.34
CA ASP A 78 13.45 -10.86 4.40
C ASP A 78 14.64 -10.06 3.81
N PRO A 79 14.92 -8.84 4.30
CA PRO A 79 15.96 -7.99 3.74
C PRO A 79 17.39 -8.52 3.97
N ASN A 80 17.59 -9.41 4.94
CA ASN A 80 18.89 -9.98 5.27
C ASN A 80 19.14 -11.29 4.51
N THR A 81 18.10 -12.11 4.33
CA THR A 81 18.25 -13.44 3.72
C THR A 81 17.73 -13.53 2.29
N GLY A 82 16.93 -12.55 1.83
CA GLY A 82 16.26 -12.57 0.53
C GLY A 82 15.15 -13.61 0.41
N ASN A 83 14.79 -14.30 1.51
CA ASN A 83 13.77 -15.34 1.49
C ASN A 83 12.38 -14.71 1.49
N LYS A 84 11.47 -15.28 0.71
CA LYS A 84 10.07 -14.87 0.69
C LYS A 84 9.26 -15.75 1.63
N SER A 85 8.44 -15.13 2.45
CA SER A 85 7.45 -15.79 3.30
C SER A 85 6.11 -15.08 3.19
N GLU A 86 5.04 -15.79 3.51
CA GLU A 86 3.72 -15.17 3.60
C GLU A 86 3.68 -14.18 4.78
N ALA A 87 3.18 -12.98 4.52
CA ALA A 87 3.04 -11.95 5.54
C ALA A 87 1.82 -12.24 6.43
N THR A 88 1.95 -11.99 7.72
CA THR A 88 0.83 -12.03 8.66
C THR A 88 0.22 -10.63 8.84
N VAL A 89 -1.00 -10.55 9.37
CA VAL A 89 -1.64 -9.25 9.64
C VAL A 89 -0.78 -8.41 10.60
N ASP A 90 -0.20 -9.04 11.62
CA ASP A 90 0.63 -8.34 12.60
C ASP A 90 1.94 -7.82 12.00
N ASP A 91 2.49 -8.50 10.98
CA ASP A 91 3.64 -7.98 10.23
C ASP A 91 3.26 -6.68 9.50
N ILE A 92 2.09 -6.63 8.85
CA ILE A 92 1.62 -5.43 8.15
C ILE A 92 1.33 -4.30 9.14
N ILE A 93 0.67 -4.59 10.27
CA ILE A 93 0.44 -3.61 11.33
C ILE A 93 1.77 -2.97 11.74
N LYS A 94 2.76 -3.80 12.08
CA LYS A 94 4.07 -3.31 12.51
C LYS A 94 4.74 -2.43 11.45
N ILE A 95 4.72 -2.85 10.18
CA ILE A 95 5.31 -2.08 9.08
C ILE A 95 4.61 -0.73 8.92
N VAL A 96 3.28 -0.69 8.96
CA VAL A 96 2.51 0.55 8.80
C VAL A 96 2.69 1.47 10.00
N GLU A 97 2.71 0.94 11.22
CA GLU A 97 3.03 1.71 12.43
C GLU A 97 4.44 2.33 12.35
N ASP A 98 5.44 1.58 11.87
CA ASP A 98 6.79 2.11 11.69
C ASP A 98 6.82 3.24 10.63
N LEU A 99 6.03 3.12 9.57
CA LEU A 99 5.86 4.19 8.57
C LEU A 99 5.18 5.43 9.14
N THR A 100 4.17 5.31 10.00
CA THR A 100 3.48 6.49 10.57
C THR A 100 4.40 7.37 11.44
N ARG A 101 5.53 6.83 11.93
CA ARG A 101 6.48 7.57 12.78
C ARG A 101 7.38 8.53 12.03
N ILE A 102 7.39 8.49 10.70
CA ILE A 102 8.30 9.33 9.90
C ILE A 102 7.82 10.79 9.79
N HIS A 103 6.60 11.10 10.22
CA HIS A 103 5.97 12.41 10.09
C HIS A 103 5.32 12.90 11.38
#